data_AF-A0A285P906-F1
#
_entry.id   AF-A0A285P906-F1
#
_cell.length_a   1.000
_cell.length_b   1.000
_cell.length_c   1.000
_cell.angle_alpha   90.00
_cell.angle_beta   90.00
_cell.angle_gamma   90.00
#
_symmetry.space_group_name_H-M   'P 1'
#
loop_
_entity.id
_entity.type
_entity.pdbx_description
1 polymer ?
#
loop_
_entity_poly.entity_id
_entity_poly.type
_entity_poly.pdbx_seq_one_letter_code
_entity_poly.pdbx_strand_id
1 'polypeptide(L)'
;MKDKILLSVYLSLLISVSLVHSYEWLLGILSLLCITVFILPLKKKEKIKILKRSFSSVFFFGVLVSVPYTIVGFFTGENRLDYLLTINARALDLTLLTFVFLAVMNPFKALDFSKNLSLLLVITSSHALVYSKVLKDFKDAFKSRSTEGRIRGEDFKHYLTRLVVYFFDKSKETSEDIYIAMKSRGFYYD
;
A
#
# COMPACT_ATOMS: atom_id res chain seq x y z
N MET A 1 -18.45 -13.19 5.86
CA MET A 1 -18.67 -12.24 6.97
C MET A 1 -17.37 -11.85 7.68
N LYS A 2 -16.49 -12.81 8.02
CA LYS A 2 -15.19 -12.55 8.68
C LYS A 2 -14.41 -11.36 8.11
N ASP A 3 -14.16 -11.34 6.79
CA ASP A 3 -13.35 -10.28 6.16
C ASP A 3 -14.02 -8.89 6.17
N LYS A 4 -15.35 -8.83 6.11
CA LYS A 4 -16.12 -7.58 6.21
C LYS A 4 -16.02 -6.98 7.62
N ILE A 5 -16.12 -7.84 8.64
CA ILE A 5 -15.94 -7.45 10.04
C ILE A 5 -14.49 -6.97 10.24
N LEU A 6 -13.53 -7.70 9.69
CA LEU A 6 -12.11 -7.36 9.81
C LEU A 6 -11.79 -6.01 9.16
N LEU A 7 -12.40 -5.69 8.00
CA LEU A 7 -12.32 -4.36 7.38
C LEU A 7 -12.91 -3.26 8.27
N SER A 8 -14.10 -3.49 8.83
CA SER A 8 -14.75 -2.52 9.72
C SER A 8 -13.93 -2.27 11.00
N VAL A 9 -13.44 -3.34 11.62
CA VAL A 9 -12.56 -3.26 12.80
C VAL A 9 -11.27 -2.53 12.46
N TYR A 10 -10.67 -2.80 11.31
CA TYR A 10 -9.47 -2.10 10.84
C TYR A 10 -9.71 -0.59 10.68
N LEU A 11 -10.79 -0.20 9.99
CA LEU A 11 -11.13 1.22 9.81
C LEU A 11 -11.39 1.92 11.14
N SER A 12 -12.13 1.26 12.05
CA SER A 12 -12.36 1.77 13.40
C SER A 12 -11.06 1.94 14.17
N LEU A 13 -10.17 0.95 14.16
CA LEU A 13 -8.87 1.04 14.85
C LEU A 13 -7.99 2.13 14.25
N LEU A 14 -7.98 2.30 12.93
CA LEU A 14 -7.21 3.35 12.26
C LEU A 14 -7.64 4.74 12.74
N ILE A 15 -8.95 4.98 12.83
CA ILE A 15 -9.50 6.23 13.36
C ILE A 15 -9.15 6.38 14.84
N SER A 16 -9.39 5.34 15.65
CA SER A 16 -9.13 5.38 17.09
C SER A 16 -7.66 5.68 17.41
N VAL A 17 -6.71 5.00 16.77
CA VAL A 17 -5.26 5.24 16.95
C VAL A 17 -4.87 6.66 16.54
N SER A 18 -5.49 7.19 15.49
CA SER A 18 -5.21 8.56 15.03
C SER A 18 -5.65 9.63 16.03
N LEU A 19 -6.69 9.35 16.83
CA LEU A 19 -7.21 10.27 17.85
C LEU A 19 -6.44 10.25 19.18
N VAL A 20 -5.59 9.24 19.41
CA VAL A 20 -4.82 9.14 20.66
C VAL A 20 -3.66 10.14 20.64
N HIS A 21 -3.60 11.01 21.64
CA HIS A 21 -2.58 12.06 21.76
C HIS A 21 -1.44 11.72 22.73
N SER A 22 -1.67 10.82 23.68
CA SER A 22 -0.71 10.41 24.70
C SER A 22 0.22 9.31 24.20
N TYR A 23 1.53 9.49 24.37
CA TYR A 23 2.55 8.51 23.96
C TYR A 23 2.43 7.18 24.73
N GLU A 24 2.01 7.20 26.01
CA GLU A 24 1.87 5.99 26.83
C GLU A 24 0.85 5.02 26.27
N TRP A 25 -0.31 5.54 25.86
CA TRP A 25 -1.36 4.75 25.22
C TRP A 25 -0.94 4.22 23.86
N LEU A 26 -0.19 5.00 23.07
CA LEU A 26 0.36 4.53 21.78
C LEU A 26 1.37 3.39 21.99
N LEU A 27 2.27 3.51 22.97
CA LEU A 27 3.19 2.42 23.31
C LEU A 27 2.44 1.17 23.80
N GLY A 28 1.36 1.34 24.56
CA GLY A 28 0.46 0.26 24.94
C GLY A 28 -0.17 -0.43 23.73
N ILE A 29 -0.72 0.34 22.79
CA ILE A 29 -1.29 -0.17 21.53
C ILE A 29 -0.22 -0.91 20.71
N LEU A 30 0.99 -0.35 20.61
CA LEU A 30 2.10 -0.97 19.92
C LEU A 30 2.45 -2.34 20.50
N SER A 31 2.53 -2.43 21.83
CA SER A 31 2.82 -3.68 22.52
C SER A 31 1.74 -4.73 22.22
N LEU A 32 0.47 -4.33 22.22
CA LEU A 32 -0.67 -5.18 21.89
C LEU A 32 -0.62 -5.63 20.42
N LEU A 33 -0.28 -4.74 19.49
CA LEU A 33 -0.11 -5.09 18.07
C LEU A 33 1.05 -6.07 17.87
N CYS A 34 2.17 -5.91 18.59
CA CYS A 34 3.27 -6.87 18.53
C CYS A 34 2.84 -8.26 19.04
N ILE A 35 2.06 -8.30 20.13
CA ILE A 35 1.51 -9.54 20.67
C ILE A 35 0.55 -10.20 19.67
N THR A 36 -0.34 -9.44 19.04
CA THR A 36 -1.28 -9.99 18.04
C THR A 36 -0.54 -10.58 16.83
N VAL A 37 0.53 -9.93 16.34
CA VAL A 37 1.42 -10.50 15.30
C VAL A 37 1.99 -11.85 15.72
N PHE A 38 2.37 -11.99 17.00
CA PHE A 38 2.94 -13.23 17.51
C PHE A 38 1.90 -14.33 17.67
N ILE A 39 0.68 -14.00 18.09
CA ILE A 39 -0.42 -14.96 18.29
C ILE A 39 -1.00 -15.44 16.95
N LEU A 40 -1.03 -14.59 15.93
CA LEU A 40 -1.61 -14.93 14.62
C LEU A 40 -1.00 -16.23 14.04
N PRO A 41 -1.81 -17.08 13.39
CA PRO A 41 -1.37 -18.36 12.81
C PRO A 41 -0.63 -18.15 11.47
N LEU A 42 0.36 -17.25 11.47
CA LEU A 42 1.21 -16.94 10.33
C LEU A 42 2.54 -17.71 10.43
N LYS A 43 3.18 -17.96 9.28
CA LYS A 43 4.52 -18.55 9.27
C LYS A 43 5.51 -17.58 9.95
N LYS A 44 6.49 -18.10 10.69
CA LYS A 44 7.52 -17.27 11.38
C LYS A 44 8.17 -16.24 10.45
N LYS A 45 8.45 -16.63 9.19
CA LYS A 45 9.02 -15.74 8.17
C LYS A 45 8.10 -14.56 7.83
N GLU A 46 6.78 -14.77 7.79
CA GLU A 46 5.81 -13.71 7.49
C GLU A 46 5.68 -12.73 8.66
N LYS A 47 5.68 -13.24 9.91
CA LYS A 47 5.68 -12.39 11.12
C LYS A 47 6.87 -11.42 11.14
N ILE A 48 8.07 -11.95 10.91
CA ILE A 48 9.31 -11.14 10.84
C ILE A 48 9.25 -10.15 9.66
N LYS A 49 8.71 -10.58 8.52
CA LYS A 49 8.56 -9.73 7.34
C LYS A 49 7.61 -8.55 7.60
N ILE A 50 6.51 -8.77 8.32
CA ILE A 50 5.55 -7.71 8.71
C ILE A 50 6.25 -6.68 9.59
N LEU A 51 6.92 -7.12 10.67
CA LEU A 51 7.63 -6.22 11.58
C LEU A 51 8.74 -5.43 10.87
N LYS A 52 9.58 -6.12 10.09
CA LYS A 52 10.68 -5.48 9.34
C LYS A 52 10.17 -4.49 8.30
N ARG A 53 9.09 -4.81 7.58
CA ARG A 53 8.49 -3.90 6.60
C ARG A 53 7.88 -2.68 7.29
N SER A 54 7.12 -2.87 8.36
CA SER A 54 6.52 -1.78 9.13
C SER A 54 7.60 -0.81 9.63
N PHE A 55 8.63 -1.35 10.28
CA PHE A 55 9.75 -0.54 10.77
C PHE A 55 10.49 0.16 9.63
N SER A 56 10.82 -0.55 8.54
CA SER A 56 11.54 0.03 7.41
C SER A 56 10.75 1.13 6.70
N SER A 57 9.41 1.01 6.64
CA SER A 57 8.54 2.03 6.06
C SER A 57 8.51 3.31 6.89
N VAL A 58 8.49 3.17 8.23
CA VAL A 58 8.45 4.32 9.13
C VAL A 58 9.83 4.91 9.38
N PHE A 59 10.91 4.14 9.26
CA PHE A 59 12.26 4.59 9.58
C PHE A 59 12.64 5.89 8.83
N PHE A 60 12.42 5.94 7.51
CA PHE A 60 12.73 7.14 6.73
C PHE A 60 11.88 8.34 7.14
N PHE A 61 10.58 8.11 7.36
CA PHE A 61 9.68 9.16 7.86
C PHE A 61 10.12 9.66 9.24
N GLY A 62 10.43 8.75 10.15
CA GLY A 62 10.85 9.04 11.51
C GLY A 62 12.15 9.83 11.55
N VAL A 63 13.15 9.47 10.74
CA VAL A 63 14.40 10.25 10.63
C VAL A 63 14.13 11.64 10.07
N LEU A 64 13.36 11.73 8.97
CA LEU A 64 13.09 12.98 8.29
C LEU A 64 12.30 13.97 9.17
N VAL A 65 11.39 13.47 10.01
CA VAL A 65 10.61 14.30 10.94
C VAL A 65 11.37 14.57 12.23
N SER A 66 12.05 13.57 12.79
CA SER A 66 12.69 13.70 14.11
C SER A 66 13.93 14.58 14.07
N VAL A 67 14.75 14.51 13.02
CA VAL A 67 16.01 15.28 12.93
C VAL A 67 15.78 16.80 12.93
N PRO A 68 14.87 17.37 12.12
CA PRO A 68 14.58 18.80 12.18
C PRO A 68 14.02 19.22 13.54
N TYR A 69 13.12 18.40 14.13
CA TYR A 69 12.50 18.72 15.41
C TYR A 69 13.49 18.67 16.59
N THR A 70 14.45 17.75 16.58
CA THR A 70 15.50 17.71 17.60
C THR A 70 16.48 18.87 17.45
N ILE A 71 16.84 19.24 16.22
CA ILE A 71 17.69 20.41 15.95
C ILE A 71 17.02 21.69 16.47
N VAL A 72 15.76 21.92 16.10
CA VAL A 72 15.02 23.10 16.55
C VAL A 72 14.84 23.10 18.08
N GLY A 73 14.49 21.95 18.67
CA GLY A 73 14.36 21.81 20.13
C GLY A 73 15.65 22.11 20.88
N PHE A 74 16.80 21.75 20.30
CA PHE A 74 18.11 22.09 20.86
C PHE A 74 18.37 23.61 20.85
N PHE A 75 17.98 24.31 19.77
CA PHE A 75 18.12 25.76 19.68
C PHE A 75 17.13 26.53 20.57
N THR A 76 15.93 26.00 20.80
CA THR A 76 14.89 26.67 21.61
C THR A 76 14.95 26.29 23.10
N GLY A 77 15.75 25.29 23.48
CA GLY A 77 15.82 24.79 24.85
C GLY A 77 14.55 24.07 25.32
N GLU A 78 13.63 23.75 24.40
CA GLU A 78 12.37 23.08 24.71
C GLU A 78 12.53 21.56 24.62
N ASN A 79 12.09 20.85 25.66
CA ASN A 79 12.03 19.39 25.63
C ASN A 79 10.81 18.94 24.81
N ARG A 80 11.04 18.48 23.57
CA ARG A 80 10.00 17.98 22.65
C ARG A 80 9.98 16.46 22.52
N LEU A 81 10.56 15.74 23.49
CA LEU A 81 10.63 14.27 23.47
C LEU A 81 9.24 13.63 23.42
N ASP A 82 8.27 14.16 24.16
CA ASP A 82 6.91 13.62 24.20
C ASP A 82 6.24 13.68 22.82
N TYR A 83 6.43 14.77 22.10
CA TYR A 83 5.93 14.94 20.74
C TYR A 83 6.61 13.96 19.77
N LEU A 84 7.93 13.83 19.86
CA LEU A 84 8.71 12.92 19.03
C LEU A 84 8.32 11.46 19.25
N LEU A 85 8.09 11.06 20.49
CA LEU A 85 7.61 9.71 20.81
C LEU A 85 6.20 9.49 20.28
N THR A 86 5.31 10.47 20.46
CA THR A 86 3.93 10.38 19.99
C THR A 86 3.85 10.20 18.47
N ILE A 87 4.57 11.02 17.70
CA ILE A 87 4.50 10.97 16.23
C ILE A 87 5.11 9.68 15.67
N ASN A 88 6.23 9.23 16.23
CA ASN A 88 6.89 8.00 15.78
C ASN A 88 6.09 6.75 16.18
N ALA A 89 5.57 6.70 17.41
CA ALA A 89 4.73 5.60 17.87
C ALA A 89 3.45 5.51 17.03
N ARG A 90 2.74 6.62 16.80
CA ARG A 90 1.54 6.65 15.96
C ARG A 90 1.82 6.20 14.53
N ALA A 91 2.91 6.66 13.92
CA ALA A 91 3.28 6.23 12.57
C ALA A 91 3.56 4.73 12.51
N LEU A 92 4.23 4.19 13.53
CA LEU A 92 4.53 2.76 13.63
C LEU A 92 3.28 1.92 13.89
N ASP A 93 2.37 2.36 14.76
CA ASP A 93 1.10 1.69 15.04
C ASP A 93 0.23 1.59 13.80
N LEU A 94 0.04 2.71 13.09
CA LEU A 94 -0.80 2.75 11.88
C LEU A 94 -0.23 1.87 10.78
N THR A 95 1.09 1.89 10.59
CA THR A 95 1.74 1.06 9.57
C THR A 95 1.71 -0.42 9.93
N LEU A 96 2.00 -0.78 11.19
CA LEU A 96 1.93 -2.15 11.66
C LEU A 96 0.51 -2.70 11.56
N LEU A 97 -0.49 -1.93 12.00
CA LEU A 97 -1.91 -2.27 11.86
C LEU A 97 -2.27 -2.54 10.39
N THR A 98 -1.81 -1.70 9.47
CA THR A 98 -2.04 -1.86 8.03
C THR A 98 -1.39 -3.14 7.50
N PHE A 99 -0.15 -3.44 7.85
CA PHE A 99 0.52 -4.65 7.38
C PHE A 99 -0.09 -5.93 7.98
N VAL A 100 -0.53 -5.89 9.24
CA VAL A 100 -1.26 -7.00 9.88
C VAL A 100 -2.58 -7.24 9.15
N PHE A 101 -3.33 -6.17 8.89
CA PHE A 101 -4.59 -6.22 8.16
C PHE A 101 -4.42 -6.85 6.77
N LEU A 102 -3.45 -6.37 5.99
CA LEU A 102 -3.16 -6.88 4.64
C LEU A 102 -2.68 -8.34 4.63
N ALA A 103 -2.07 -8.82 5.72
CA ALA A 103 -1.60 -10.20 5.81
C ALA A 103 -2.74 -11.21 6.07
N VAL A 104 -3.85 -10.78 6.64
CA VAL A 104 -4.94 -11.68 7.09
C VAL A 104 -6.20 -11.54 6.23
N MET A 105 -6.42 -10.37 5.62
CA MET A 105 -7.62 -10.07 4.85
C MET A 105 -7.54 -10.61 3.41
N ASN A 106 -8.63 -11.20 2.93
CA ASN A 106 -8.86 -11.37 1.48
C ASN A 106 -9.61 -10.14 0.92
N PRO A 107 -9.01 -9.35 0.02
CA PRO A 107 -9.63 -8.13 -0.51
C PRO A 107 -10.93 -8.39 -1.30
N PHE A 108 -11.02 -9.53 -2.00
CA PHE A 108 -12.23 -9.91 -2.74
C PHE A 108 -13.41 -10.16 -1.80
N LYS A 109 -13.17 -10.79 -0.64
CA LYS A 109 -14.22 -11.05 0.36
C LYS A 109 -14.58 -9.81 1.18
N ALA A 110 -13.61 -8.92 1.39
CA ALA A 110 -13.81 -7.69 2.15
C ALA A 110 -14.73 -6.70 1.40
N LEU A 111 -14.61 -6.61 0.08
CA LEU A 111 -15.38 -5.68 -0.76
C LEU A 111 -16.69 -6.25 -1.31
N ASP A 112 -17.01 -7.51 -1.00
CA ASP A 112 -18.22 -8.21 -1.44
C ASP A 112 -19.54 -7.70 -0.81
N PHE A 113 -19.53 -6.52 -0.22
CA PHE A 113 -20.76 -5.82 0.15
C PHE A 113 -21.34 -5.03 -1.03
N SER A 114 -20.55 -4.72 -2.05
CA SER A 114 -20.99 -4.00 -3.24
C SER A 114 -20.61 -4.79 -4.50
N LYS A 115 -21.63 -5.11 -5.31
CA LYS A 115 -21.44 -5.80 -6.60
C LYS A 115 -20.50 -5.03 -7.52
N ASN A 116 -20.62 -3.69 -7.54
CA ASN A 116 -19.81 -2.82 -8.38
C ASN A 116 -18.34 -2.80 -7.94
N LEU A 117 -18.07 -2.75 -6.63
CA LEU A 117 -16.70 -2.79 -6.11
C LEU A 117 -16.05 -4.15 -6.32
N SER A 118 -16.78 -5.24 -6.08
CA SER A 118 -16.29 -6.60 -6.38
C SER A 118 -15.98 -6.76 -7.86
N LEU A 119 -16.88 -6.31 -8.74
CA LEU A 119 -16.67 -6.35 -10.19
C LEU A 119 -15.42 -5.57 -10.59
N LEU A 120 -15.29 -4.33 -10.13
CA LEU A 120 -14.14 -3.47 -10.43
C LEU A 120 -12.85 -4.13 -9.94
N LEU A 121 -12.83 -4.65 -8.71
CA LEU A 121 -11.67 -5.34 -8.16
C LEU A 121 -11.26 -6.55 -9.02
N VAL A 122 -12.22 -7.35 -9.49
CA VAL A 122 -11.95 -8.52 -10.36
C VAL A 122 -11.38 -8.10 -11.70
N ILE A 123 -11.98 -7.10 -12.36
CA ILE A 123 -11.51 -6.59 -13.65
C ILE A 123 -10.10 -6.00 -13.47
N THR A 124 -9.92 -5.06 -12.54
CA THR A 124 -8.64 -4.39 -12.31
C THR A 124 -7.53 -5.37 -11.91
N SER A 125 -7.81 -6.35 -11.06
CA SER A 125 -6.80 -7.35 -10.66
C SER A 125 -6.38 -8.23 -11.84
N SER A 126 -7.31 -8.61 -12.72
CA SER A 126 -7.01 -9.37 -13.93
C SER A 126 -6.14 -8.55 -14.90
N HIS A 127 -6.49 -7.29 -15.12
CA HIS A 127 -5.72 -6.41 -16.01
C HIS A 127 -4.36 -6.01 -15.43
N ALA A 128 -4.24 -5.87 -14.12
CA ALA A 128 -2.94 -5.62 -13.48
C ALA A 128 -1.93 -6.73 -13.79
N LEU A 129 -2.36 -8.00 -13.84
CA LEU A 129 -1.50 -9.13 -14.21
C LEU A 129 -1.11 -9.07 -15.69
N VAL A 130 -2.07 -8.79 -16.58
CA VAL A 130 -1.82 -8.66 -18.02
C VAL A 130 -0.85 -7.51 -18.29
N TYR A 131 -1.10 -6.32 -17.73
CA TYR A 131 -0.24 -5.15 -17.91
C TYR A 131 1.12 -5.32 -17.27
N SER A 132 1.24 -6.04 -16.14
CA SER A 132 2.53 -6.41 -15.60
C SER A 132 3.36 -7.28 -16.56
N LYS A 133 2.71 -8.18 -17.30
CA LYS A 133 3.37 -8.99 -18.33
C LYS A 133 3.80 -8.14 -19.51
N VAL A 134 2.88 -7.31 -20.04
CA VAL A 134 3.19 -6.39 -21.15
C VAL A 134 4.34 -5.45 -20.78
N LEU A 135 4.36 -4.90 -19.56
CA LEU A 135 5.44 -4.04 -19.10
C LEU A 135 6.79 -4.78 -19.05
N LYS A 136 6.78 -6.07 -18.70
CA LYS A 136 7.97 -6.90 -18.76
C LYS A 136 8.43 -7.10 -20.21
N ASP A 137 7.51 -7.38 -21.13
CA ASP A 137 7.81 -7.54 -22.55
C ASP A 137 8.42 -6.26 -23.15
N PHE A 138 7.92 -5.08 -22.75
CA PHE A 138 8.54 -3.79 -23.12
C PHE A 138 9.96 -3.63 -22.59
N LYS A 139 10.23 -4.06 -21.35
CA LYS A 139 11.58 -4.01 -20.78
C LYS A 139 12.53 -4.96 -21.52
N ASP A 140 12.07 -6.15 -21.84
CA ASP A 140 12.85 -7.15 -22.56
C ASP A 140 13.13 -6.72 -24.02
N ALA A 141 12.12 -6.14 -24.69
CA ALA A 141 12.25 -5.57 -26.03
C ALA A 141 13.19 -4.33 -26.06
N PHE A 142 13.17 -3.51 -25.01
CA PHE A 142 14.12 -2.41 -24.90
C PHE A 142 15.54 -2.93 -24.69
N LYS A 143 15.72 -3.90 -23.79
CA LYS A 143 17.02 -4.51 -23.48
C LYS A 143 17.65 -5.17 -24.70
N SER A 144 16.87 -5.79 -25.59
CA SER A 144 17.38 -6.42 -26.80
C SER A 144 17.79 -5.41 -27.89
N ARG A 145 17.18 -4.22 -27.91
CA ARG A 145 17.45 -3.16 -28.89
C ARG A 145 18.50 -2.15 -28.43
N SER A 146 18.82 -2.12 -27.13
CA SER A 146 19.79 -1.19 -26.54
C SER A 146 21.14 -1.88 -26.35
N THR A 147 22.18 -1.38 -27.03
CA THR A 147 23.56 -1.87 -26.93
C THR A 147 24.14 -1.76 -25.51
N GLU A 148 23.74 -0.73 -24.73
CA GLU A 148 24.22 -0.52 -23.36
C GLU A 148 23.41 -1.29 -22.29
N GLY A 149 22.30 -1.94 -22.64
CA GLY A 149 21.45 -2.70 -21.70
C GLY A 149 20.84 -1.91 -20.52
N ARG A 150 21.04 -0.58 -20.45
CA ARG A 150 20.54 0.32 -19.41
C ARG A 150 19.96 1.58 -20.04
N ILE A 151 18.87 2.07 -19.47
CA ILE A 151 18.21 3.29 -19.91
C ILE A 151 18.93 4.49 -19.28
N ARG A 152 19.47 5.42 -20.08
CA ARG A 152 20.17 6.62 -19.59
C ARG A 152 19.37 7.89 -19.91
N GLY A 153 19.40 8.85 -18.97
CA GLY A 153 19.03 10.26 -19.17
C GLY A 153 17.79 10.53 -20.03
N GLU A 154 18.01 11.12 -21.21
CA GLU A 154 16.95 11.56 -22.13
C GLU A 154 16.19 10.40 -22.77
N ASP A 155 16.85 9.27 -23.05
CA ASP A 155 16.20 8.07 -23.57
C ASP A 155 15.19 7.49 -22.57
N PHE A 156 15.42 7.69 -21.27
CA PHE A 156 14.44 7.29 -20.24
C PHE A 156 13.15 8.09 -20.33
N LYS A 157 13.25 9.40 -20.60
CA LYS A 157 12.05 10.23 -20.77
C LYS A 157 11.26 9.78 -21.99
N HIS A 158 11.92 9.60 -23.15
CA HIS A 158 11.24 9.14 -24.37
C HIS A 158 10.63 7.75 -24.21
N TYR A 159 11.36 6.82 -23.57
CA TYR A 159 10.85 5.50 -23.25
C TYR A 159 9.63 5.57 -22.34
N LEU A 160 9.68 6.35 -21.25
CA LEU A 160 8.58 6.53 -20.31
C LEU A 160 7.35 7.14 -20.99
N THR A 161 7.54 8.19 -21.79
CA THR A 161 6.42 8.81 -22.54
C THR A 161 5.75 7.80 -23.46
N ARG A 162 6.53 7.02 -24.23
CA ARG A 162 5.97 5.96 -25.10
C ARG A 162 5.22 4.89 -24.32
N LEU A 163 5.75 4.47 -23.17
CA LEU A 163 5.06 3.53 -22.29
C LEU A 163 3.74 4.10 -21.79
N VAL A 164 3.74 5.33 -21.26
CA VAL A 164 2.53 5.95 -20.70
C VAL A 164 1.46 6.10 -21.77
N VAL A 165 1.81 6.63 -22.95
CA VAL A 165 0.88 6.77 -24.08
C VAL A 165 0.33 5.40 -24.49
N TYR A 166 1.20 4.41 -24.69
CA TYR A 166 0.78 3.05 -25.07
C TYR A 166 -0.17 2.43 -24.04
N PHE A 167 0.15 2.49 -22.75
CA PHE A 167 -0.70 1.90 -21.70
C PHE A 167 -2.01 2.66 -21.54
N PHE A 168 -2.01 3.98 -21.76
CA PHE A 168 -3.22 4.78 -21.73
C PHE A 168 -4.17 4.44 -22.89
N ASP A 169 -3.65 4.44 -24.12
CA ASP A 169 -4.43 4.06 -25.30
C ASP A 169 -4.94 2.62 -25.19
N LYS A 170 -4.05 1.71 -24.77
CA LYS A 170 -4.44 0.31 -24.55
C LYS A 170 -5.51 0.16 -23.49
N SER A 171 -5.44 0.95 -22.40
CA SER A 171 -6.46 0.95 -21.34
C SER A 171 -7.80 1.44 -21.84
N LYS A 172 -7.82 2.46 -22.70
CA LYS A 172 -9.05 2.99 -23.29
C LYS A 172 -9.71 1.94 -24.18
N GLU A 173 -8.97 1.40 -25.16
CA GLU A 173 -9.46 0.33 -26.05
C GLU A 173 -9.96 -0.88 -25.26
N THR A 174 -9.16 -1.35 -24.31
CA THR A 174 -9.51 -2.52 -23.48
C THR A 174 -10.78 -2.29 -22.67
N SER A 175 -11.00 -1.07 -22.18
CA SER A 175 -12.22 -0.72 -21.43
C SER A 175 -13.47 -0.74 -22.33
N GLU A 176 -13.35 -0.23 -23.56
CA GLU A 176 -14.43 -0.24 -24.56
C GLU A 176 -14.77 -1.69 -24.97
N ASP A 177 -13.76 -2.51 -25.27
CA ASP A 177 -13.93 -3.93 -25.62
C ASP A 177 -14.60 -4.72 -24.49
N ILE A 178 -14.15 -4.52 -23.24
CA ILE A 178 -14.75 -5.19 -22.07
C ILE A 178 -16.19 -4.76 -21.89
N TYR A 179 -16.48 -3.46 -22.01
CA TYR A 179 -17.84 -2.96 -21.89
C TYR A 179 -18.77 -3.59 -22.92
N ILE A 180 -18.36 -3.62 -24.19
CA ILE A 180 -19.14 -4.24 -25.28
C ILE A 180 -19.30 -5.74 -25.05
N ALA A 181 -18.24 -6.44 -24.65
CA ALA A 181 -18.26 -7.88 -24.39
C ALA A 181 -19.19 -8.22 -23.20
N MET A 182 -19.14 -7.44 -22.13
CA MET A 182 -20.01 -7.61 -20.97
C MET A 182 -21.47 -7.36 -21.34
N LYS A 183 -21.75 -6.27 -22.06
CA LYS A 183 -23.10 -5.94 -22.54
C LYS A 183 -23.66 -7.05 -23.45
N SER A 184 -22.83 -7.58 -24.35
CA SER A 184 -23.21 -8.68 -25.26
C SER A 184 -23.51 -9.97 -24.52
N ARG A 185 -22.89 -10.18 -23.35
CA ARG A 185 -23.17 -11.31 -22.44
C ARG A 185 -24.38 -11.07 -21.53
N GLY A 186 -25.15 -10.00 -21.74
CA GLY A 186 -26.33 -9.67 -20.97
C GLY A 186 -26.04 -9.01 -19.62
N PHE A 187 -24.83 -8.46 -19.43
CA PHE A 187 -24.52 -7.67 -18.24
C PHE A 187 -25.04 -6.25 -18.40
N TYR A 188 -26.20 -5.98 -17.82
CA TYR A 188 -26.80 -4.65 -17.75
C TYR A 188 -26.56 -4.07 -16.36
N TYR A 189 -26.07 -2.84 -16.30
CA TYR A 189 -25.97 -2.08 -15.05
C TYR A 189 -27.38 -1.59 -14.71
N ASP A 190 -28.04 -2.24 -13.75
CA ASP A 190 -29.16 -1.69 -12.97
C ASP A 190 -28.60 -1.03 -11.69
#